data_AF-W1XNC1-F1
#
_entry.id   AF-W1XNC1-F1
#
_cell.length_a   1.000
_cell.length_b   1.000
_cell.length_c   1.000
_cell.angle_alpha   90.00
_cell.angle_beta   90.00
_cell.angle_gamma   90.00
#
_symmetry.space_group_name_H-M   'P 1'
#
loop_
_entity.id
_entity.type
_entity.pdbx_description
1 polymer ?
#
loop_
_entity_poly.entity_id
_entity_poly.type
_entity_poly.pdbx_seq_one_letter_code
_entity_poly.pdbx_strand_id
1 'polypeptide(L)' 'AQYRFNLHGKRPDSVTVRLLADGEVVDNQTLTLNAESEWKGSFSGLPKFKAGKEIAYTVSEDEVSGYSTAY' A
#
# COMPACT_ATOMS: atom_id res chain seq x y z
N ALA A 1 -16.43 -1.24 -22.41
CA ALA A 1 -17.17 -0.97 -21.15
C ALA A 1 -16.16 -0.87 -20.01
N GLN A 2 -15.68 0.34 -19.74
CA GLN A 2 -14.82 0.74 -18.62
C GLN A 2 -15.18 2.21 -18.35
N TYR A 3 -14.91 2.77 -17.17
CA TYR A 3 -15.24 4.15 -16.75
C TYR A 3 -16.58 4.40 -16.00
N ARG A 4 -16.89 3.65 -14.94
CA ARG A 4 -17.91 4.08 -13.95
C ARG A 4 -17.52 3.98 -12.46
N PHE A 5 -16.23 3.92 -12.13
CA PHE A 5 -15.79 3.79 -10.73
C PHE A 5 -15.49 5.10 -9.99
N ASN A 6 -15.87 6.27 -10.53
CA ASN A 6 -15.75 7.55 -9.81
C ASN A 6 -16.90 8.52 -10.10
N LEU A 7 -18.15 8.02 -10.07
CA LEU A 7 -19.32 8.81 -10.46
C LEU A 7 -19.59 10.05 -9.58
N HIS A 8 -18.92 10.18 -8.43
CA HIS A 8 -19.10 11.27 -7.47
C HIS A 8 -17.81 12.04 -7.14
N GLY A 9 -16.69 11.78 -7.84
CA GLY A 9 -15.42 12.46 -7.58
C GLY A 9 -14.86 12.23 -6.16
N LYS A 10 -15.25 11.12 -5.52
CA LYS A 10 -14.89 10.82 -4.12
C LYS A 10 -13.59 10.05 -4.00
N ARG A 11 -13.13 9.42 -5.09
CA ARG A 11 -11.86 8.67 -5.07
C ARG A 11 -10.72 9.67 -4.83
N PRO A 12 -9.83 9.42 -3.86
CA PRO A 12 -8.66 10.27 -3.68
C PRO A 12 -7.75 10.19 -4.92
N ASP A 13 -6.94 11.22 -5.12
CA ASP A 13 -5.97 11.25 -6.22
C ASP A 13 -4.84 10.23 -6.02
N SER A 14 -4.55 9.89 -4.76
CA SER A 14 -3.56 8.89 -4.38
C SER A 14 -3.90 8.20 -3.06
N VAL A 15 -3.24 7.07 -2.81
CA VAL A 15 -3.18 6.40 -1.50
C VAL A 15 -1.74 6.15 -1.12
N THR A 16 -1.48 6.04 0.18
CA THR A 16 -0.17 5.73 0.73
C THR A 16 -0.18 4.33 1.30
N VAL A 17 0.68 3.46 0.77
CA VAL A 17 0.87 2.08 1.21
C VAL A 17 2.22 1.96 1.90
N ARG A 18 2.24 1.41 3.12
CA ARG A 18 3.44 1.19 3.92
C ARG A 18 3.74 -0.29 4.00
N LEU A 19 5.02 -0.66 3.90
CA LEU A 19 5.48 -2.00 4.20
C LEU A 19 5.63 -2.18 5.70
N LEU A 20 5.18 -3.32 6.22
CA LEU A 20 5.45 -3.75 7.58
C LEU A 20 6.30 -5.01 7.56
N ALA A 21 7.24 -5.11 8.49
CA ALA A 21 8.05 -6.29 8.77
C ALA A 21 7.77 -6.73 10.20
N ASP A 22 7.26 -7.96 10.38
CA ASP A 22 6.87 -8.50 11.67
C ASP A 22 5.88 -7.61 12.45
N GLY A 23 5.02 -6.89 11.73
CA GLY A 23 4.02 -5.98 12.30
C GLY A 23 4.53 -4.56 12.59
N GLU A 24 5.79 -4.25 12.31
CA GLU A 24 6.38 -2.91 12.47
C GLU A 24 6.57 -2.23 11.11
N VAL A 25 6.28 -0.92 11.02
CA VAL A 25 6.49 -0.14 9.79
C VAL A 25 7.97 -0.12 9.44
N VAL A 26 8.29 -0.43 8.18
CA VAL A 26 9.65 -0.34 7.65
C VAL A 26 9.89 1.07 7.12
N ASP A 27 10.81 1.80 7.76
CA ASP A 27 11.18 3.14 7.34
C ASP A 27 11.64 3.17 5.88
N ASN A 28 11.27 4.23 5.17
CA ASN A 28 11.58 4.45 3.75
C ASN A 28 11.03 3.39 2.78
N GLN A 29 10.19 2.46 3.23
CA GLN A 29 9.45 1.52 2.37
C GLN A 29 7.98 1.94 2.31
N THR A 30 7.72 3.07 1.64
CA THR A 30 6.38 3.63 1.43
C THR A 30 6.15 3.87 -0.06
N LEU A 31 4.97 3.51 -0.56
CA LEU A 31 4.54 3.72 -1.93
C LEU A 31 3.38 4.71 -1.95
N THR A 32 3.43 5.66 -2.88
CA THR A 32 2.26 6.47 -3.25
C THR A 32 1.69 5.90 -4.53
N LEU A 33 0.47 5.38 -4.46
CA LEU A 33 -0.22 4.79 -5.61
C LEU A 33 -1.30 5.76 -6.10
N ASN A 34 -1.29 6.04 -7.39
CA ASN A 34 -2.21 6.96 -8.06
C ASN A 34 -2.54 6.46 -9.48
N ALA A 35 -3.32 7.25 -10.22
CA ALA A 35 -3.68 6.92 -11.61
C ALA A 35 -2.47 6.77 -12.56
N GLU A 36 -1.40 7.54 -12.37
CA GLU A 36 -0.19 7.50 -13.20
C GLU A 36 0.58 6.18 -13.00
N SER A 37 0.64 5.69 -11.76
CA SER A 37 1.19 4.38 -11.42
C SER A 37 0.25 3.20 -11.75
N GLU A 38 -0.89 3.47 -12.38
CA GLU A 38 -1.98 2.51 -12.56
C GLU A 38 -2.43 1.83 -11.25
N TRP A 39 -2.28 2.53 -10.11
CA TRP A 39 -2.53 2.00 -8.77
C TRP A 39 -1.71 0.74 -8.44
N LYS A 40 -0.51 0.61 -9.00
CA LYS A 40 0.39 -0.53 -8.80
C LYS A 40 1.74 -0.06 -8.27
N GLY A 41 2.33 -0.88 -7.42
CA GLY A 41 3.71 -0.71 -6.95
C GLY A 41 4.23 -2.00 -6.34
N SER A 42 5.55 -2.07 -6.17
CA SER A 42 6.20 -3.24 -5.60
C SER A 42 7.33 -2.81 -4.67
N PHE A 43 7.47 -3.56 -3.57
CA PHE A 43 8.64 -3.51 -2.72
C PHE A 43 9.64 -4.56 -3.20
N SER A 44 10.92 -4.20 -3.29
CA SER A 44 11.98 -5.08 -3.79
C SER A 44 13.21 -5.00 -2.89
N GLY A 45 14.10 -5.99 -3.01
CA GLY A 45 15.31 -6.05 -2.17
C GLY A 45 15.04 -6.30 -0.69
N LEU A 46 13.88 -6.89 -0.36
CA LEU A 46 13.52 -7.18 1.02
C LEU A 46 14.27 -8.41 1.53
N PRO A 47 14.95 -8.33 2.70
CA PRO A 47 15.59 -9.49 3.29
C PRO A 47 14.54 -10.54 3.67
N LYS A 48 14.82 -11.82 3.41
CA LYS A 48 13.90 -12.91 3.81
C LYS A 48 13.97 -13.23 5.31
N PHE A 49 15.14 -13.03 5.91
CA PHE A 49 15.39 -13.39 7.31
C PHE A 49 16.03 -12.23 8.08
N LYS A 50 15.67 -12.09 9.35
CA LYS A 50 16.31 -11.20 10.33
C LYS A 50 16.71 -12.04 11.54
N ALA A 51 18.00 -12.03 11.89
CA ALA A 51 18.55 -12.82 13.00
C ALA A 51 18.17 -14.33 12.96
N GLY A 52 18.11 -14.92 11.76
CA GLY A 52 17.78 -16.34 11.57
C GLY A 52 16.30 -16.69 11.62
N LYS A 53 15.40 -15.71 11.80
CA LYS A 53 13.94 -15.89 11.73
C LYS A 53 13.41 -15.30 10.43
N GLU A 54 12.45 -15.98 9.78
CA GLU A 54 11.77 -15.47 8.59
C GLU A 54 10.93 -14.25 8.96
N ILE A 55 10.98 -13.22 8.12
CA ILE A 55 10.27 -11.95 8.33
C ILE A 55 8.87 -12.07 7.74
N ALA A 56 7.85 -11.78 8.53
CA ALA A 56 6.47 -11.69 8.05
C ALA A 56 6.22 -10.30 7.46
N TYR A 57 6.15 -10.18 6.13
CA TYR A 57 5.81 -8.92 5.47
C TYR A 57 4.31 -8.77 5.27
N THR A 58 3.78 -7.62 5.67
CA THR A 58 2.41 -7.18 5.37
C THR A 58 2.43 -5.75 4.85
N VAL A 59 1.29 -5.26 4.38
CA VAL A 59 1.12 -3.87 3.99
C VAL A 59 0.01 -3.23 4.81
N SER A 60 0.13 -1.92 5.08
CA SER A 60 -0.97 -1.10 5.57
C SER A 60 -1.24 0.03 4.59
N GLU A 61 -2.48 0.49 4.56
CA GLU A 61 -2.85 1.71 3.84
C GLU A 61 -3.14 2.79 4.89
N ASP A 62 -2.66 4.02 4.64
CA ASP A 62 -3.05 5.16 5.46
C ASP A 62 -4.55 5.41 5.35
N GLU A 63 -5.16 5.92 6.41
CA GLU A 63 -6.59 6.18 6.43
C GLU A 63 -6.99 7.15 5.30
N VAL A 64 -7.91 6.70 4.45
CA VAL A 64 -8.53 7.53 3.41
C VAL A 64 -9.92 7.93 3.91
N SER A 65 -10.07 9.21 4.26
CA SER A 65 -11.34 9.74 4.74
C SER A 65 -12.51 9.38 3.83
N GLY A 66 -13.55 8.75 4.39
CA GLY A 66 -14.75 8.34 3.67
C GLY A 66 -14.66 6.99 2.96
N TYR A 67 -13.59 6.23 3.19
CA TYR A 67 -13.39 4.88 2.67
C TYR A 67 -13.14 3.88 3.80
N SER A 68 -13.62 2.66 3.60
CA SER A 68 -13.26 1.51 4.45
C SER A 68 -12.29 0.62 3.67
N THR A 69 -11.20 0.23 4.31
CA THR A 69 -10.21 -0.71 3.75
C THR A 69 -10.60 -2.15 4.08
N ALA A 70 -10.38 -3.06 3.12
CA ALA A 70 -10.52 -4.50 3.32
C ALA A 70 -9.21 -5.15 2.87
N TYR A 71 -8.58 -5.90 3.77
CA TYR A 71 -7.30 -6.59 3.57
C TYR A 71 -7.50 -8.10 3.53
#